data_AF-A0A3N5PZY4-F1
#
_entry.id   AF-A0A3N5PZY4-F1
#
_cell.length_a   1.000
_cell.length_b   1.000
_cell.length_c   1.000
_cell.angle_alpha   90.00
_cell.angle_beta   90.00
_cell.angle_gamma   90.00
#
_symmetry.space_group_name_H-M   'P 1'
#
loop_
_entity.id
_entity.type
_entity.pdbx_description
1 polymer ?
#
loop_
_entity_poly.entity_id
_entity_poly.type
_entity_poly.pdbx_seq_one_letter_code
_entity_poly.pdbx_strand_id
1 'polypeptide(L)'
;MTAIDVTVDDTIYQAAPTIYFARNSTNLVDGSSVTAQMQQRVLASVQQQLATRNGARITIEGMTSRDEEARLARERVSWVLRSLNTDPNLTTVVTSVGDSVTHPELADEQRRVRILIDGEAQVLEVHGTSSVKRFTPIELTAVHSVTCEAGPCTESIEASANVRKLDPVSGRALPTFVLNEADMSGSPLRSVVRVDASLTDSLGQTARSSATKVVVALERVGVVKVVRAAHGGVAPMNELTLGFCDFDKATMSAIDRSVIERVREATARGARITIIPSTDGFGSSEYNDKLQRRRAAEAMDVLGVLPSQVDVELTPVPKAVATTPMERIEQRSVRVRITDVRP
;
A
#
# COMPACT_ATOMS: atom_id res chain seq x y z
N MET A 1 -0.66 33.18 2.63
CA MET A 1 -0.63 32.02 1.72
C MET A 1 -0.17 30.86 2.57
N THR A 2 -1.04 29.88 2.79
CA THR A 2 -0.78 28.76 3.72
C THR A 2 -0.63 27.47 2.92
N ALA A 3 0.08 26.49 3.49
CA ALA A 3 0.35 25.22 2.84
C ALA A 3 -0.58 24.12 3.38
N ILE A 4 -1.08 23.30 2.48
CA ILE A 4 -1.58 21.95 2.80
C ILE A 4 -0.36 21.05 2.64
N ASP A 5 0.14 20.47 3.72
CA ASP A 5 1.28 19.56 3.63
C ASP A 5 0.76 18.21 3.17
N VAL A 6 1.11 17.85 1.94
CA VAL A 6 0.79 16.55 1.35
C VAL A 6 2.03 15.68 1.50
N THR A 7 1.98 14.69 2.39
CA THR A 7 3.03 13.66 2.42
C THR A 7 2.62 12.57 1.44
N VAL A 8 3.50 12.27 0.48
CA VAL A 8 3.29 11.18 -0.46
C VAL A 8 4.21 10.03 -0.07
N ASP A 9 3.62 8.93 0.36
CA ASP A 9 4.36 7.70 0.62
C ASP A 9 4.26 6.82 -0.62
N ASP A 10 5.40 6.58 -1.26
CA ASP A 10 5.50 5.60 -2.34
C ASP A 10 5.89 4.25 -1.73
N THR A 11 5.01 3.28 -1.84
CA THR A 11 5.22 1.97 -1.23
C THR A 11 5.44 0.95 -2.32
N ILE A 12 6.56 0.25 -2.24
CA ILE A 12 6.87 -0.87 -3.14
C ILE A 12 6.57 -2.15 -2.38
N TYR A 13 5.66 -2.95 -2.92
CA TYR A 13 5.34 -4.29 -2.44
C TYR A 13 5.96 -5.31 -3.37
N GLN A 14 6.34 -6.47 -2.85
CA GLN A 14 6.70 -7.61 -3.67
C GLN A 14 5.51 -8.57 -3.69
N ALA A 15 5.07 -8.98 -4.87
CA ALA A 15 3.90 -9.83 -5.03
C ALA A 15 4.16 -10.98 -6.01
N ALA A 16 3.51 -12.12 -5.77
CA ALA A 16 3.44 -13.18 -6.76
C ALA A 16 2.58 -12.70 -7.95
N PRO A 17 2.86 -13.16 -9.19
CA PRO A 17 2.11 -12.77 -10.38
C PRO A 17 0.80 -13.59 -10.47
N THR A 18 -0.04 -13.48 -9.43
CA THR A 18 -1.26 -14.28 -9.26
C THR A 18 -2.43 -13.40 -8.87
N ILE A 19 -3.56 -13.62 -9.53
CA ILE A 19 -4.83 -12.94 -9.31
C ILE A 19 -5.82 -13.94 -8.71
N TYR A 20 -6.50 -13.55 -7.63
CA TYR A 20 -7.47 -14.36 -6.90
C TYR A 20 -8.89 -13.84 -7.10
N PHE A 21 -9.81 -14.78 -7.22
CA PHE A 21 -11.21 -14.54 -7.54
C PHE A 21 -12.15 -14.99 -6.42
N ALA A 22 -13.25 -14.27 -6.27
CA ALA A 22 -14.32 -14.65 -5.36
C ALA A 22 -14.95 -15.99 -5.79
N ARG A 23 -15.52 -16.69 -4.80
CA ARG A 23 -16.21 -17.98 -5.00
C ARG A 23 -17.33 -17.86 -6.03
N ASN A 24 -17.39 -18.80 -6.96
CA ASN A 24 -18.36 -18.88 -8.05
C ASN A 24 -18.45 -17.59 -8.88
N SER A 25 -17.33 -16.89 -9.05
CA SER A 25 -17.30 -15.56 -9.67
C SER A 25 -16.04 -15.32 -10.49
N THR A 26 -16.16 -14.39 -11.44
CA THR A 26 -15.05 -13.73 -12.16
C THR A 26 -14.68 -12.39 -11.55
N ASN A 27 -15.33 -12.00 -10.44
CA ASN A 27 -14.92 -10.85 -9.64
C ASN A 27 -13.69 -11.21 -8.80
N LEU A 28 -12.83 -10.22 -8.58
CA LEU A 28 -11.68 -10.36 -7.69
C LEU A 28 -12.16 -10.61 -6.25
N VAL A 29 -11.32 -11.25 -5.42
CA VAL A 29 -11.61 -11.41 -3.98
C VAL A 29 -11.84 -10.04 -3.32
N ASP A 30 -13.07 -9.81 -2.85
CA ASP A 30 -13.47 -8.63 -2.08
C ASP A 30 -12.92 -8.72 -0.64
N GLY A 31 -11.66 -8.30 -0.46
CA GLY A 31 -11.04 -8.16 0.84
C GLY A 31 -10.69 -6.70 1.10
N SER A 32 -11.66 -5.84 1.41
CA SER A 32 -11.47 -4.37 1.48
C SER A 32 -11.05 -3.72 0.14
N SER A 33 -11.20 -2.40 0.03
CA SER A 33 -10.72 -1.65 -1.15
C SER A 33 -9.22 -1.83 -1.41
N VAL A 34 -8.44 -2.16 -0.39
CA VAL A 34 -6.97 -2.27 -0.47
C VAL A 34 -6.54 -3.55 -1.21
N THR A 35 -7.12 -4.73 -0.89
CA THR A 35 -6.74 -5.98 -1.57
C THR A 35 -7.14 -5.96 -3.05
N ALA A 36 -8.33 -5.42 -3.35
CA ALA A 36 -8.76 -5.24 -4.73
C ALA A 36 -7.81 -4.30 -5.50
N GLN A 37 -7.41 -3.18 -4.89
CA GLN A 37 -6.39 -2.28 -5.47
C GLN A 37 -5.05 -2.98 -5.66
N MET A 38 -4.62 -3.84 -4.73
CA MET A 38 -3.36 -4.57 -4.86
C MET A 38 -3.38 -5.51 -6.07
N GLN A 39 -4.45 -6.27 -6.27
CA GLN A 39 -4.58 -7.16 -7.43
C GLN A 39 -4.59 -6.39 -8.76
N GLN A 40 -5.23 -5.21 -8.79
CA GLN A 40 -5.17 -4.32 -9.95
C GLN A 40 -3.74 -3.82 -10.22
N ARG A 41 -2.98 -3.49 -9.18
CA ARG A 41 -1.59 -3.08 -9.31
C ARG A 41 -0.68 -4.23 -9.73
N VAL A 42 -0.96 -5.47 -9.32
CA VAL A 42 -0.29 -6.69 -9.83
C VAL A 42 -0.48 -6.78 -11.35
N LEU A 43 -1.71 -6.64 -11.85
CA LEU A 43 -1.99 -6.63 -13.29
C LEU A 43 -1.24 -5.51 -14.01
N ALA A 44 -1.25 -4.29 -13.47
CA ALA A 44 -0.53 -3.15 -14.04
C ALA A 44 0.98 -3.40 -14.10
N SER A 45 1.55 -4.03 -13.07
CA SER A 45 2.98 -4.39 -13.01
C SER A 45 3.33 -5.44 -14.07
N VAL A 46 2.47 -6.44 -14.28
CA VAL A 46 2.62 -7.41 -15.39
C VAL A 46 2.56 -6.69 -16.73
N GLN A 47 1.58 -5.82 -16.97
CA GLN A 47 1.46 -5.05 -18.22
C GLN A 47 2.71 -4.23 -18.51
N GLN A 48 3.25 -3.56 -17.49
CA GLN A 48 4.49 -2.79 -17.61
C GLN A 48 5.66 -3.69 -18.00
N GLN A 49 5.81 -4.86 -17.36
CA GLN A 49 6.86 -5.81 -17.72
C GLN A 49 6.74 -6.28 -19.17
N LEU A 50 5.53 -6.62 -19.62
CA LEU A 50 5.27 -7.04 -21.00
C LEU A 50 5.59 -5.92 -22.01
N ALA A 51 5.26 -4.67 -21.68
CA ALA A 51 5.59 -3.52 -22.52
C ALA A 51 7.10 -3.28 -22.66
N THR A 52 7.89 -3.63 -21.65
CA THR A 52 9.37 -3.53 -21.71
C THR A 52 10.04 -4.71 -22.42
N ARG A 53 9.33 -5.83 -22.62
CA ARG A 53 9.87 -7.06 -23.22
C ARG A 53 9.15 -7.39 -24.52
N ASN A 54 9.60 -6.78 -25.62
CA ASN A 54 9.07 -7.06 -26.96
C ASN A 54 9.14 -8.57 -27.27
N GLY A 55 7.99 -9.17 -27.55
CA GLY A 55 7.89 -10.59 -27.94
C GLY A 55 7.91 -11.60 -26.78
N ALA A 56 7.79 -11.15 -25.52
CA ALA A 56 7.69 -12.06 -24.38
C ALA A 56 6.51 -13.03 -24.55
N ARG A 57 6.76 -14.32 -24.25
CA ARG A 57 5.72 -15.34 -24.26
C ARG A 57 5.03 -15.38 -22.92
N ILE A 58 3.72 -15.52 -22.92
CA ILE A 58 2.91 -15.49 -21.71
C ILE A 58 2.20 -16.82 -21.58
N THR A 59 2.30 -17.44 -20.41
CA THR A 59 1.44 -18.56 -20.04
C THR A 59 0.50 -18.11 -18.93
N ILE A 60 -0.80 -18.26 -19.17
CA ILE A 60 -1.84 -17.93 -18.20
C ILE A 60 -2.45 -19.23 -17.68
N GLU A 61 -2.24 -19.51 -16.39
CA GLU A 61 -2.72 -20.71 -15.71
C GLU A 61 -3.95 -20.39 -14.87
N GLY A 62 -5.12 -20.76 -15.37
CA GLY A 62 -6.38 -20.68 -14.64
C GLY A 62 -6.59 -21.90 -13.74
N MET A 63 -6.95 -21.67 -12.50
CA MET A 63 -7.37 -22.72 -11.57
C MET A 63 -8.74 -22.36 -10.99
N THR A 64 -9.54 -23.39 -10.75
CA THR A 64 -10.77 -23.29 -9.98
C THR A 64 -10.74 -24.30 -8.85
N SER A 65 -11.40 -23.98 -7.74
CA SER A 65 -11.53 -24.93 -6.64
C SER A 65 -12.42 -26.10 -7.03
N ARG A 66 -12.22 -27.27 -6.39
CA ARG A 66 -13.04 -28.47 -6.62
C ARG A 66 -14.53 -28.28 -6.33
N ASP A 67 -14.87 -27.30 -5.51
CA ASP A 67 -16.25 -26.93 -5.18
C ASP A 67 -16.92 -25.98 -6.19
N GLU A 68 -16.27 -25.74 -7.33
CA GLU A 68 -16.73 -24.84 -8.39
C GLU A 68 -16.82 -25.56 -9.75
N GLU A 69 -17.60 -24.98 -10.67
CA GLU A 69 -17.67 -25.48 -12.04
C GLU A 69 -16.35 -25.25 -12.79
N ALA A 70 -15.83 -26.28 -13.47
CA ALA A 70 -14.57 -26.20 -14.22
C ALA A 70 -14.51 -25.07 -15.27
N ARG A 71 -15.67 -24.61 -15.78
CA ARG A 71 -15.73 -23.48 -16.73
C ARG A 71 -15.21 -22.17 -16.14
N LEU A 72 -15.31 -21.97 -14.82
CA LEU A 72 -14.90 -20.74 -14.16
C LEU A 72 -13.39 -20.47 -14.30
N ALA A 73 -12.55 -21.51 -14.35
CA ALA A 73 -11.13 -21.35 -14.65
C ALA A 73 -10.91 -20.64 -15.99
N ARG A 74 -11.66 -21.03 -17.05
CA ARG A 74 -11.55 -20.40 -18.39
C ARG A 74 -12.10 -18.98 -18.40
N GLU A 75 -13.19 -18.72 -17.70
CA GLU A 75 -13.81 -17.39 -17.63
C GLU A 75 -12.89 -16.39 -16.92
N ARG A 76 -12.25 -16.81 -15.82
CA ARG A 76 -11.24 -16.01 -15.09
C ARG A 76 -10.00 -15.75 -15.94
N VAL A 77 -9.50 -16.76 -16.65
CA VAL A 77 -8.40 -16.57 -17.63
C VAL A 77 -8.79 -15.54 -18.69
N SER A 78 -9.99 -15.68 -19.27
CA SER A 78 -10.48 -14.74 -20.28
C SER A 78 -10.58 -13.31 -19.76
N TRP A 79 -10.95 -13.16 -18.47
CA TRP A 79 -10.95 -11.86 -17.81
C TRP A 79 -9.54 -11.28 -17.71
N VAL A 80 -8.57 -12.06 -17.22
CA VAL A 80 -7.17 -11.60 -17.09
C VAL A 80 -6.56 -11.26 -18.45
N LEU A 81 -6.82 -12.06 -19.49
CA LEU A 81 -6.33 -11.77 -20.85
C LEU A 81 -6.83 -10.44 -21.39
N ARG A 82 -8.12 -10.14 -21.21
CA ARG A 82 -8.69 -8.84 -21.60
C ARG A 82 -8.06 -7.71 -20.81
N SER A 83 -7.81 -7.91 -19.51
CA SER A 83 -7.16 -6.91 -18.67
C SER A 83 -5.73 -6.65 -19.09
N LEU A 84 -4.96 -7.68 -19.46
CA LEU A 84 -3.56 -7.54 -19.85
C LEU A 84 -3.37 -7.03 -21.29
N ASN A 85 -4.38 -7.13 -22.16
CA ASN A 85 -4.31 -6.74 -23.57
C ASN A 85 -3.14 -7.42 -24.31
N THR A 86 -3.01 -8.73 -24.15
CA THR A 86 -1.90 -9.52 -24.72
C THR A 86 -2.15 -9.91 -26.17
N ASP A 87 -1.07 -10.13 -26.93
CA ASP A 87 -1.15 -10.75 -28.26
C ASP A 87 -1.54 -12.24 -28.10
N PRO A 88 -2.66 -12.69 -28.69
CA PRO A 88 -3.06 -14.09 -28.66
C PRO A 88 -1.99 -15.06 -29.21
N ASN A 89 -1.15 -14.62 -30.16
CA ASN A 89 -0.11 -15.47 -30.75
C ASN A 89 1.07 -15.73 -29.80
N LEU A 90 1.24 -14.88 -28.79
CA LEU A 90 2.29 -15.02 -27.77
C LEU A 90 1.73 -15.59 -26.45
N THR A 91 0.45 -15.99 -26.44
CA THR A 91 -0.26 -16.39 -25.23
C THR A 91 -0.59 -17.89 -25.26
N THR A 92 -0.17 -18.61 -24.22
CA THR A 92 -0.60 -19.98 -23.93
C THR A 92 -1.56 -19.99 -22.75
N VAL A 93 -2.67 -20.73 -22.86
CA VAL A 93 -3.66 -20.88 -21.79
C VAL A 93 -3.66 -22.29 -21.28
N VAL A 94 -3.55 -22.43 -19.95
CA VAL A 94 -3.68 -23.71 -19.25
C VAL A 94 -4.80 -23.55 -18.22
N THR A 95 -5.70 -24.53 -18.13
CA THR A 95 -6.74 -24.53 -17.09
C THR A 95 -6.76 -25.84 -16.33
N SER A 96 -6.95 -25.77 -15.01
CA SER A 96 -7.00 -26.93 -14.12
C SER A 96 -8.10 -26.78 -13.07
N VAL A 97 -8.47 -27.92 -12.47
CA VAL A 97 -9.31 -27.97 -11.26
C VAL A 97 -8.38 -28.36 -10.12
N GLY A 98 -8.47 -27.65 -9.00
CA GLY A 98 -7.63 -27.90 -7.83
C GLY A 98 -7.96 -29.23 -7.13
N ASP A 99 -6.96 -29.75 -6.40
CA ASP A 99 -7.11 -30.96 -5.58
C ASP A 99 -7.96 -30.71 -4.33
N SER A 100 -8.33 -31.78 -3.63
CA SER A 100 -8.94 -31.64 -2.29
C SER A 100 -7.98 -30.95 -1.33
N VAL A 101 -8.46 -29.89 -0.68
CA VAL A 101 -7.70 -29.17 0.35
C VAL A 101 -7.96 -29.74 1.74
N THR A 102 -6.92 -29.75 2.58
CA THR A 102 -7.02 -30.12 4.00
C THR A 102 -7.67 -29.02 4.83
N HIS A 103 -7.45 -27.76 4.47
CA HIS A 103 -8.05 -26.59 5.12
C HIS A 103 -9.03 -25.90 4.15
N PRO A 104 -10.29 -25.66 4.55
CA PRO A 104 -11.27 -25.01 3.69
C PRO A 104 -10.84 -23.63 3.16
N GLU A 105 -10.07 -22.89 3.95
CA GLU A 105 -9.50 -21.58 3.62
C GLU A 105 -8.37 -21.67 2.59
N LEU A 106 -7.99 -22.85 2.10
CA LEU A 106 -7.08 -22.98 0.96
C LEU A 106 -7.84 -23.13 -0.36
N ALA A 107 -9.16 -23.37 -0.31
CA ALA A 107 -9.97 -23.49 -1.51
C ALA A 107 -10.01 -22.18 -2.32
N ASP A 108 -9.97 -21.03 -1.66
CA ASP A 108 -9.87 -19.71 -2.32
C ASP A 108 -8.53 -19.48 -3.02
N GLU A 109 -7.43 -20.08 -2.56
CA GLU A 109 -6.13 -20.03 -3.23
C GLU A 109 -6.13 -20.81 -4.55
N GLN A 110 -7.05 -21.76 -4.71
CA GLN A 110 -7.28 -22.48 -5.96
C GLN A 110 -8.17 -21.68 -6.92
N ARG A 111 -8.83 -20.60 -6.47
CA ARG A 111 -9.66 -19.71 -7.30
C ARG A 111 -8.81 -18.61 -7.89
N ARG A 112 -7.86 -18.98 -8.76
CA ARG A 112 -6.80 -18.07 -9.17
C ARG A 112 -6.48 -18.12 -10.66
N VAL A 113 -5.79 -17.09 -11.12
CA VAL A 113 -5.07 -17.07 -12.38
C VAL A 113 -3.62 -16.70 -12.07
N ARG A 114 -2.69 -17.59 -12.39
CA ARG A 114 -1.24 -17.35 -12.29
C ARG A 114 -0.70 -16.97 -13.67
N ILE A 115 0.21 -16.00 -13.70
CA ILE A 115 0.80 -15.44 -14.91
C ILE A 115 2.28 -15.78 -14.93
N LEU A 116 2.72 -16.44 -16.00
CA LEU A 116 4.11 -16.78 -16.24
C LEU A 116 4.59 -16.01 -17.47
N ILE A 117 5.77 -15.41 -17.37
CA ILE A 117 6.43 -14.70 -18.47
C ILE A 117 7.66 -15.52 -18.85
N ASP A 118 7.74 -15.90 -20.12
CA ASP A 118 8.76 -16.79 -20.68
C ASP A 118 8.85 -18.14 -19.95
N GLY A 119 7.70 -18.64 -19.49
CA GLY A 119 7.58 -19.92 -18.80
C GLY A 119 7.87 -19.88 -17.29
N GLU A 120 8.09 -18.70 -16.70
CA GLU A 120 8.37 -18.56 -15.28
C GLU A 120 7.46 -17.54 -14.60
N ALA A 121 7.03 -17.83 -13.38
CA ALA A 121 6.37 -16.86 -12.52
C ALA A 121 7.43 -15.98 -11.84
N GLN A 122 7.44 -14.69 -12.13
CA GLN A 122 8.40 -13.75 -11.55
C GLN A 122 7.76 -12.96 -10.41
N VAL A 123 8.50 -12.76 -9.33
CA VAL A 123 8.10 -11.78 -8.29
C VAL A 123 8.01 -10.40 -8.93
N LEU A 124 6.94 -9.69 -8.63
CA LEU A 124 6.67 -8.36 -9.17
C LEU A 124 6.93 -7.30 -8.11
N GLU A 125 7.62 -6.22 -8.49
CA GLU A 125 7.58 -4.97 -7.72
C GLU A 125 6.28 -4.23 -8.07
N VAL A 126 5.40 -4.11 -7.09
CA VAL A 126 4.09 -3.49 -7.20
C VAL A 126 4.14 -2.14 -6.53
N HIS A 127 4.03 -1.08 -7.33
CA HIS A 127 4.08 0.30 -6.84
C HIS A 127 2.72 0.75 -6.33
N GLY A 128 2.71 1.33 -5.14
CA GLY A 128 1.53 1.85 -4.49
C GLY A 128 1.78 3.22 -3.92
N THR A 129 1.17 4.24 -4.51
CA THR A 129 1.22 5.59 -3.96
C THR A 129 0.07 5.78 -2.98
N SER A 130 0.39 6.21 -1.76
CA SER A 130 -0.60 6.77 -0.84
C SER A 130 -0.22 8.21 -0.53
N SER A 131 -1.21 9.08 -0.38
CA SER A 131 -0.96 10.45 0.06
C SER A 131 -1.77 10.72 1.31
N VAL A 132 -1.09 11.25 2.33
CA VAL A 132 -1.73 11.77 3.52
C VAL A 132 -1.68 13.29 3.41
N LYS A 133 -2.84 13.88 3.20
CA LYS A 133 -2.99 15.34 3.27
C LYS A 133 -3.17 15.75 4.72
N ARG A 134 -2.34 16.66 5.20
CA ARG A 134 -2.51 17.29 6.50
C ARG A 134 -2.79 18.77 6.29
N PHE A 135 -3.98 19.18 6.70
CA PHE A 135 -4.33 20.58 6.77
C PHE A 135 -3.85 21.15 8.10
N THR A 136 -2.98 22.17 8.06
CA THR A 136 -2.58 22.91 9.26
C THR A 136 -3.60 24.03 9.49
N PRO A 137 -4.33 24.04 10.62
CA PRO A 137 -5.31 25.08 10.92
C PRO A 137 -4.68 26.47 10.88
N ILE A 138 -5.43 27.45 10.36
CA ILE A 138 -4.93 28.81 10.16
C ILE A 138 -5.50 29.69 11.25
N GLU A 139 -4.63 30.24 12.10
CA GLU A 139 -5.02 31.29 13.04
C GLU A 139 -5.15 32.63 12.33
N LEU A 140 -6.30 33.28 12.48
CA LEU A 140 -6.63 34.58 11.93
C LEU A 140 -6.84 35.56 13.08
N THR A 141 -5.95 36.52 13.22
CA THR A 141 -6.08 37.58 14.23
C THR A 141 -6.78 38.79 13.62
N ALA A 142 -7.87 39.22 14.25
CA ALA A 142 -8.53 40.47 13.93
C ALA A 142 -7.90 41.59 14.77
N VAL A 143 -7.57 42.70 14.10
CA VAL A 143 -7.05 43.91 14.73
C VAL A 143 -7.99 45.05 14.36
N HIS A 144 -8.47 45.77 15.37
CA HIS A 144 -9.31 46.95 15.22
C HIS A 144 -8.79 48.05 16.14
N SER A 145 -9.07 49.30 15.77
CA SER A 145 -8.77 50.48 16.57
C SER A 145 -10.09 51.12 16.97
N VAL A 146 -10.25 51.41 18.26
CA VAL A 146 -11.49 51.93 18.82
C VAL A 146 -11.23 53.23 19.56
N THR A 147 -12.11 54.20 19.39
CA THR A 147 -12.15 55.43 20.19
C THR A 147 -13.56 55.60 20.71
N CYS A 148 -13.70 55.69 22.04
CA CYS A 148 -14.98 55.81 22.72
C CYS A 148 -15.03 57.12 23.48
N GLU A 149 -15.74 58.10 22.92
CA GLU A 149 -15.83 59.45 23.50
C GLU A 149 -16.76 59.48 24.73
N ALA A 150 -17.77 58.61 24.77
CA ALA A 150 -18.79 58.60 25.81
C ALA A 150 -18.49 57.69 27.02
N GLY A 151 -17.34 57.00 27.07
CA GLY A 151 -16.97 56.10 28.17
C GLY A 151 -16.48 54.73 27.70
N PRO A 152 -16.40 53.72 28.58
CA PRO A 152 -15.96 52.38 28.18
C PRO A 152 -16.96 51.77 27.18
N CYS A 153 -16.46 51.23 26.07
CA CYS A 153 -17.27 50.47 25.13
C CYS A 153 -17.23 48.98 25.44
N THR A 154 -18.34 48.30 25.19
CA THR A 154 -18.37 46.83 25.08
C THR A 154 -18.17 46.45 23.62
N GLU A 155 -17.26 45.53 23.36
CA GLU A 155 -16.97 45.03 22.01
C GLU A 155 -17.47 43.60 21.80
N SER A 156 -17.90 43.32 20.57
CA SER A 156 -18.17 41.96 20.10
C SER A 156 -17.62 41.81 18.69
N ILE A 157 -16.78 40.80 18.50
CA ILE A 157 -16.11 40.51 17.23
C ILE A 157 -16.43 39.07 16.86
N GLU A 158 -17.00 38.91 15.67
CA GLU A 158 -17.34 37.62 15.11
C GLU A 158 -16.65 37.43 13.77
N ALA A 159 -16.21 36.21 13.49
CA ALA A 159 -15.67 35.85 12.20
C ALA A 159 -16.49 34.73 11.57
N SER A 160 -16.60 34.76 10.25
CA SER A 160 -17.20 33.70 9.46
C SER A 160 -16.37 33.39 8.23
N ALA A 161 -16.42 32.15 7.77
CA ALA A 161 -15.76 31.63 6.59
C ALA A 161 -16.80 30.90 5.74
N ASN A 162 -17.00 31.36 4.49
CA ASN A 162 -18.01 30.77 3.60
C ASN A 162 -19.39 30.60 4.28
N VAL A 163 -19.84 31.62 5.04
CA VAL A 163 -21.10 31.66 5.82
C VAL A 163 -21.09 30.87 7.15
N ARG A 164 -20.09 30.02 7.40
CA ARG A 164 -19.95 29.32 8.69
C ARG A 164 -19.24 30.20 9.72
N LYS A 165 -19.79 30.30 10.94
CA LYS A 165 -19.14 31.01 12.06
C LYS A 165 -17.86 30.28 12.49
N LEU A 166 -16.79 31.02 12.70
CA LEU A 166 -15.51 30.50 13.19
C LEU A 166 -15.46 30.56 14.72
N ASP A 167 -14.83 29.55 15.32
CA ASP A 167 -14.65 29.48 16.76
C ASP A 167 -13.53 30.44 17.21
N PRO A 168 -13.77 31.28 18.24
CA PRO A 168 -12.74 32.12 18.81
C PRO A 168 -11.76 31.30 19.65
N VAL A 169 -10.47 31.65 19.58
CA VAL A 169 -9.42 31.07 20.41
C VAL A 169 -9.37 31.80 21.74
N SER A 170 -9.68 31.08 22.82
CA SER A 170 -9.66 31.61 24.18
C SER A 170 -8.23 31.90 24.67
N GLY A 171 -8.06 32.89 25.55
CA GLY A 171 -6.78 33.20 26.18
C GLY A 171 -5.77 33.95 25.31
N ARG A 172 -6.17 34.44 24.13
CA ARG A 172 -5.35 35.32 23.29
C ARG A 172 -5.58 36.79 23.66
N ALA A 173 -4.52 37.60 23.58
CA ALA A 173 -4.60 39.04 23.83
C ALA A 173 -5.38 39.79 22.74
N LEU A 174 -5.46 39.23 21.54
CA LEU A 174 -6.23 39.78 20.42
C LEU A 174 -7.27 38.74 19.94
N PRO A 175 -8.44 39.18 19.44
CA PRO A 175 -9.45 38.28 18.89
C PRO A 175 -8.86 37.43 17.78
N THR A 176 -8.79 36.13 18.00
CA THR A 176 -8.17 35.16 17.10
C THR A 176 -9.16 34.05 16.78
N PHE A 177 -9.22 33.65 15.52
CA PHE A 177 -10.15 32.64 15.02
C PHE A 177 -9.38 31.53 14.30
N VAL A 178 -9.87 30.30 14.35
CA VAL A 178 -9.25 29.17 13.63
C VAL A 178 -10.05 28.86 12.39
N LEU A 179 -9.37 28.85 11.24
CA LEU A 179 -9.89 28.35 9.98
C LEU A 179 -9.38 26.92 9.77
N ASN A 180 -10.28 25.95 9.72
CA ASN A 180 -10.00 24.54 9.48
C ASN A 180 -10.24 24.15 8.01
N GLU A 181 -9.87 22.93 7.63
CA GLU A 181 -10.10 22.41 6.27
C GLU A 181 -11.58 22.47 5.87
N ALA A 182 -12.47 22.13 6.81
CA ALA A 182 -13.92 22.14 6.61
C ALA A 182 -14.49 23.55 6.33
N ASP A 183 -13.74 24.61 6.58
CA ASP A 183 -14.14 26.00 6.35
C ASP A 183 -13.66 26.51 4.97
N MET A 184 -12.97 25.66 4.20
CA MET A 184 -12.47 25.94 2.87
C MET A 184 -13.20 25.07 1.82
N SER A 185 -13.28 25.57 0.59
CA SER A 185 -13.92 24.86 -0.52
C SER A 185 -13.20 25.08 -1.85
N GLY A 186 -13.48 24.22 -2.83
CA GLY A 186 -12.91 24.28 -4.17
C GLY A 186 -11.52 23.64 -4.33
N SER A 187 -10.93 23.76 -5.52
CA SER A 187 -9.56 23.33 -5.82
C SER A 187 -8.84 24.43 -6.62
N PRO A 188 -7.79 25.09 -6.08
CA PRO A 188 -7.25 24.91 -4.73
C PRO A 188 -8.25 25.34 -3.64
N LEU A 189 -8.06 24.85 -2.41
CA LEU A 189 -8.91 25.21 -1.28
C LEU A 189 -8.87 26.72 -1.02
N ARG A 190 -10.05 27.34 -1.00
CA ARG A 190 -10.25 28.78 -0.78
C ARG A 190 -11.34 29.03 0.25
N SER A 191 -11.18 30.10 0.99
CA SER A 191 -12.23 30.60 1.87
C SER A 191 -12.28 32.12 1.85
N VAL A 192 -13.48 32.67 1.84
CA VAL A 192 -13.71 34.10 2.05
C VAL A 192 -14.04 34.29 3.52
N VAL A 193 -13.10 34.88 4.26
CA VAL A 193 -13.26 35.17 5.67
C VAL A 193 -13.78 36.58 5.83
N ARG A 194 -14.88 36.73 6.56
CA ARG A 194 -15.47 38.01 6.95
C ARG A 194 -15.38 38.15 8.47
N VAL A 195 -14.89 39.29 8.93
CA VAL A 195 -14.87 39.67 10.34
C VAL A 195 -15.79 40.86 10.52
N ASP A 196 -16.76 40.74 11.42
CA ASP A 196 -17.68 41.79 11.80
C ASP A 196 -17.39 42.20 13.25
N ALA A 197 -17.16 43.49 13.47
CA ALA A 197 -17.01 44.06 14.80
C ALA A 197 -18.20 44.98 15.10
N SER A 198 -18.69 44.89 16.33
CA SER A 198 -19.73 45.75 16.86
C SER A 198 -19.32 46.30 18.22
N LEU A 199 -19.61 47.58 18.43
CA LEU A 199 -19.30 48.31 19.65
C LEU A 199 -20.58 48.95 20.17
N THR A 200 -20.74 48.96 21.49
CA THR A 200 -21.78 49.72 22.18
C THR A 200 -21.13 50.55 23.27
N ASP A 201 -21.34 51.86 23.25
CA ASP A 201 -20.85 52.75 24.31
C ASP A 201 -21.79 52.78 25.54
N SER A 202 -21.39 53.54 26.55
CA SER A 202 -22.16 53.70 27.80
C SER A 202 -23.51 54.40 27.63
N LEU A 203 -23.69 55.15 26.53
CA LEU A 203 -24.93 55.85 26.17
C LEU A 203 -25.84 55.00 25.27
N GLY A 204 -25.42 53.78 24.93
CA GLY A 204 -26.15 52.86 24.06
C GLY A 204 -25.98 53.14 22.56
N GLN A 205 -25.07 54.03 22.17
CA GLN A 205 -24.75 54.23 20.77
C GLN A 205 -23.96 53.05 20.23
N THR A 206 -24.20 52.67 18.98
CA THR A 206 -23.55 51.52 18.37
C THR A 206 -22.77 51.88 17.13
N ALA A 207 -21.62 51.24 16.95
CA ALA A 207 -20.81 51.32 15.74
C ALA A 207 -20.52 49.91 15.22
N ARG A 208 -20.45 49.77 13.89
CA ARG A 208 -20.13 48.48 13.24
C ARG A 208 -19.09 48.67 12.15
N SER A 209 -18.19 47.71 12.03
CA SER A 209 -17.23 47.64 10.93
C SER A 209 -17.09 46.21 10.44
N SER A 210 -16.76 46.03 9.16
CA SER A 210 -16.52 44.70 8.59
C SER A 210 -15.26 44.70 7.72
N ALA A 211 -14.53 43.59 7.73
CA ALA A 211 -13.38 43.37 6.87
C ALA A 211 -13.45 41.98 6.25
N THR A 212 -13.01 41.87 4.99
CA THR A 212 -13.01 40.60 4.24
C THR A 212 -11.62 40.27 3.75
N LYS A 213 -11.24 38.99 3.86
CA LYS A 213 -9.96 38.48 3.35
C LYS A 213 -10.17 37.14 2.66
N VAL A 214 -9.55 36.98 1.50
CA VAL A 214 -9.50 35.68 0.81
C VAL A 214 -8.29 34.90 1.34
N VAL A 215 -8.55 33.72 1.89
CA VAL A 215 -7.53 32.78 2.31
C VAL A 215 -7.44 31.67 1.27
N VAL A 216 -6.23 31.46 0.75
CA VAL A 216 -5.93 30.39 -0.20
C VAL A 216 -4.92 29.45 0.44
N ALA A 217 -5.26 28.17 0.46
CA ALA A 217 -4.36 27.10 0.87
C ALA A 217 -3.82 26.41 -0.39
N LEU A 218 -2.50 26.40 -0.53
CA LEU A 218 -1.81 25.73 -1.63
C LEU A 218 -1.30 24.38 -1.17
N GLU A 219 -1.46 23.35 -1.98
CA GLU A 219 -0.83 22.05 -1.71
C GLU A 219 0.69 22.17 -1.84
N ARG A 220 1.41 21.83 -0.77
CA ARG A 220 2.85 21.59 -0.79
C ARG A 220 3.06 20.09 -0.71
N VAL A 221 3.58 19.52 -1.79
CA VAL A 221 3.99 18.11 -1.80
C VAL A 221 5.32 18.00 -1.05
N GLY A 222 5.24 17.42 0.15
CA GLY A 222 6.38 17.07 0.99
C GLY A 222 6.89 15.66 0.69
N VAL A 223 8.11 15.41 1.19
CA VAL A 223 8.97 14.21 1.06
C VAL A 223 8.26 12.96 0.53
N VAL A 224 8.72 12.47 -0.62
CA VAL A 224 8.40 11.12 -1.11
C VAL A 224 9.22 10.12 -0.30
N LYS A 225 8.59 9.41 0.63
CA LYS A 225 9.25 8.31 1.33
C LYS A 225 8.99 7.02 0.54
N VAL A 226 10.04 6.44 -0.03
CA VAL A 226 9.96 5.11 -0.63
C VAL A 226 10.09 4.08 0.48
N VAL A 227 9.01 3.35 0.75
CA VAL A 227 8.99 2.28 1.76
C VAL A 227 8.82 0.94 1.04
N ARG A 228 9.71 -0.02 1.34
CA ARG A 228 9.47 -1.42 0.98
C ARG A 228 8.60 -2.03 2.06
N ALA A 229 7.37 -2.39 1.70
CA ALA A 229 6.42 -2.97 2.64
C ALA A 229 6.28 -4.47 2.41
N ALA A 230 6.15 -5.19 3.51
CA ALA A 230 5.57 -6.52 3.55
C ALA A 230 4.21 -6.39 4.24
N HIS A 231 3.23 -7.20 3.89
CA HIS A 231 1.90 -7.14 4.47
C HIS A 231 1.97 -7.46 5.97
N GLY A 232 1.53 -6.49 6.76
CA GLY A 232 1.73 -6.47 8.21
C GLY A 232 2.77 -5.46 8.70
N GLY A 233 3.50 -4.74 7.83
CA GLY A 233 4.35 -3.64 8.27
C GLY A 233 5.43 -3.16 7.28
N VAL A 234 6.39 -2.41 7.83
CA VAL A 234 7.56 -1.96 7.08
C VAL A 234 8.59 -3.07 7.10
N ALA A 235 8.94 -3.63 5.93
CA ALA A 235 10.05 -4.57 5.85
C ALA A 235 11.34 -3.80 6.19
N PRO A 236 12.30 -4.40 6.92
CA PRO A 236 13.60 -3.79 7.10
C PRO A 236 14.20 -3.44 5.73
N MET A 237 14.80 -2.25 5.59
CA MET A 237 15.27 -1.73 4.29
C MET A 237 16.25 -2.67 3.56
N ASN A 238 16.84 -3.63 4.26
CA ASN A 238 17.86 -4.55 3.75
C ASN A 238 17.32 -5.96 3.47
N GLU A 239 16.01 -6.19 3.54
CA GLU A 239 15.38 -7.47 3.20
C GLU A 239 14.79 -7.44 1.79
N LEU A 240 15.09 -8.47 1.01
CA LEU A 240 14.65 -8.67 -0.36
C LEU A 240 13.86 -9.98 -0.44
N THR A 241 12.66 -9.98 -1.01
CA THR A 241 11.92 -11.23 -1.27
C THR A 241 12.56 -11.95 -2.44
N LEU A 242 13.11 -13.13 -2.20
CA LEU A 242 13.66 -14.00 -3.23
C LEU A 242 12.55 -14.75 -3.97
N GLY A 243 11.50 -15.15 -3.27
CA GLY A 243 10.40 -15.88 -3.90
C GLY A 243 9.25 -16.19 -2.95
N PHE A 244 8.18 -16.74 -3.53
CA PHE A 244 7.01 -17.23 -2.83
C PHE A 244 6.89 -18.74 -3.00
N CYS A 245 6.23 -19.41 -2.05
CA CYS A 245 6.00 -20.84 -2.07
C CYS A 245 4.49 -21.16 -1.97
N ASP A 246 4.08 -22.24 -2.62
CA ASP A 246 2.73 -22.77 -2.46
C ASP A 246 2.57 -23.49 -1.09
N PHE A 247 1.31 -23.74 -0.69
CA PHE A 247 0.99 -24.42 0.56
C PHE A 247 1.67 -25.80 0.66
N ASP A 248 2.30 -26.09 1.80
CA ASP A 248 3.08 -27.33 2.06
C ASP A 248 4.22 -27.61 1.04
N LYS A 249 4.61 -26.62 0.21
CA LYS A 249 5.72 -26.75 -0.74
C LYS A 249 6.95 -25.97 -0.28
N ALA A 250 8.11 -26.59 -0.52
CA ALA A 250 9.41 -25.94 -0.35
C ALA A 250 9.85 -25.22 -1.62
N THR A 251 9.55 -25.80 -2.79
CA THR A 251 9.81 -25.22 -4.11
C THR A 251 9.14 -23.87 -4.26
N MET A 252 9.87 -22.91 -4.81
CA MET A 252 9.34 -21.57 -5.06
C MET A 252 8.38 -21.60 -6.25
N SER A 253 7.17 -21.08 -6.06
CA SER A 253 6.18 -20.91 -7.12
C SER A 253 6.34 -19.60 -7.89
N ALA A 254 7.13 -18.65 -7.36
CA ALA A 254 7.59 -17.46 -8.08
C ALA A 254 8.96 -17.01 -7.53
N ILE A 255 9.83 -16.50 -8.41
CA ILE A 255 11.23 -16.15 -8.08
C ILE A 255 11.56 -14.72 -8.56
N ASP A 256 12.31 -13.96 -7.76
CA ASP A 256 12.90 -12.69 -8.12
C ASP A 256 14.35 -12.89 -8.61
N ARG A 257 14.54 -12.94 -9.93
CA ARG A 257 15.86 -13.10 -10.53
C ARG A 257 16.81 -11.94 -10.21
N SER A 258 16.28 -10.74 -9.95
CA SER A 258 17.13 -9.59 -9.60
C SER A 258 17.77 -9.77 -8.22
N VAL A 259 17.10 -10.46 -7.30
CA VAL A 259 17.64 -10.79 -5.98
C VAL A 259 18.75 -11.83 -6.10
N ILE A 260 18.62 -12.82 -6.99
CA ILE A 260 19.68 -13.81 -7.25
C ILE A 260 20.97 -13.11 -7.69
N GLU A 261 20.89 -12.19 -8.67
CA GLU A 261 22.06 -11.47 -9.15
C GLU A 261 22.68 -10.58 -8.06
N ARG A 262 21.85 -9.88 -7.27
CA ARG A 262 22.33 -9.08 -6.13
C ARG A 262 23.05 -9.93 -5.08
N VAL A 263 22.53 -11.11 -4.77
CA VAL A 263 23.16 -12.04 -3.81
C VAL A 263 24.48 -12.57 -4.38
N ARG A 264 24.53 -12.90 -5.66
CA ARG A 264 25.78 -13.33 -6.33
C ARG A 264 26.85 -12.26 -6.26
N GLU A 265 26.50 -11.02 -6.60
CA GLU A 265 27.40 -9.87 -6.49
C GLU A 265 27.87 -9.63 -5.05
N ALA A 266 26.97 -9.71 -4.08
CA ALA A 266 27.29 -9.52 -2.67
C ALA A 266 28.22 -10.62 -2.14
N THR A 267 27.95 -11.88 -2.49
CA THR A 267 28.78 -13.03 -2.12
C THR A 267 30.18 -12.91 -2.73
N ALA A 268 30.29 -12.43 -3.97
CA ALA A 268 31.59 -12.18 -4.62
C ALA A 268 32.42 -11.10 -3.91
N ARG A 269 31.77 -10.16 -3.20
CA ARG A 269 32.43 -9.16 -2.35
C ARG A 269 32.69 -9.64 -0.91
N GLY A 270 32.36 -10.89 -0.59
CA GLY A 270 32.52 -11.45 0.76
C GLY A 270 31.45 -11.00 1.75
N ALA A 271 30.32 -10.46 1.30
CA ALA A 271 29.19 -10.15 2.18
C ALA A 271 28.55 -11.42 2.73
N ARG A 272 27.93 -11.30 3.91
CA ARG A 272 27.18 -12.38 4.55
C ARG A 272 25.73 -12.34 4.13
N ILE A 273 25.20 -13.51 3.77
CA ILE A 273 23.81 -13.67 3.31
C ILE A 273 23.01 -14.36 4.41
N THR A 274 21.85 -13.82 4.77
CA THR A 274 20.90 -14.49 5.69
C THR A 274 19.63 -14.82 4.92
N ILE A 275 19.26 -16.09 4.89
CA ILE A 275 18.01 -16.59 4.32
C ILE A 275 16.96 -16.64 5.43
N ILE A 276 15.82 -16.01 5.18
CA ILE A 276 14.73 -15.83 6.14
C ILE A 276 13.49 -16.50 5.54
N PRO A 277 13.32 -17.81 5.69
CA PRO A 277 12.11 -18.51 5.26
C PRO A 277 10.94 -18.16 6.19
N SER A 278 9.74 -18.06 5.64
CA SER A 278 8.50 -17.92 6.41
C SER A 278 7.45 -18.93 6.01
N THR A 279 6.50 -19.16 6.91
CA THR A 279 5.32 -20.00 6.73
C THR A 279 4.07 -19.23 7.13
N ASP A 280 2.91 -19.69 6.66
CA ASP A 280 1.64 -19.20 7.16
C ASP A 280 1.32 -19.78 8.55
N GLY A 281 0.14 -19.44 9.08
CA GLY A 281 -0.33 -19.90 10.38
C GLY A 281 -0.91 -21.32 10.41
N PHE A 282 -0.79 -22.12 9.34
CA PHE A 282 -1.33 -23.49 9.32
C PHE A 282 -0.33 -24.52 9.87
N GLY A 283 -0.86 -25.56 10.52
CA GLY A 283 -0.05 -26.68 11.02
C GLY A 283 0.60 -26.43 12.39
N SER A 284 1.40 -27.40 12.85
CA SER A 284 2.11 -27.30 14.13
C SER A 284 3.42 -26.51 14.00
N SER A 285 3.93 -26.00 15.12
CA SER A 285 5.24 -25.32 15.16
C SER A 285 6.36 -26.22 14.62
N GLU A 286 6.39 -27.49 15.04
CA GLU A 286 7.42 -28.44 14.60
C GLU A 286 7.38 -28.70 13.09
N TYR A 287 6.17 -28.81 12.54
CA TYR A 287 5.99 -28.98 11.10
C TYR A 287 6.46 -27.73 10.33
N ASN A 288 6.10 -26.54 10.80
CA ASN A 288 6.52 -25.28 10.17
C ASN A 288 8.03 -25.06 10.25
N ASP A 289 8.68 -25.41 11.36
CA ASP A 289 10.14 -25.35 11.48
C ASP A 289 10.82 -26.24 10.43
N LYS A 290 10.31 -27.46 10.23
CA LYS A 290 10.81 -28.36 9.19
C LYS A 290 10.56 -27.79 7.78
N LEU A 291 9.37 -27.24 7.53
CA LEU A 291 9.04 -26.64 6.24
C LEU A 291 9.92 -25.43 5.92
N GLN A 292 10.16 -24.54 6.89
CA GLN A 292 11.05 -23.39 6.75
C GLN A 292 12.48 -23.83 6.41
N ARG A 293 13.01 -24.86 7.08
CA ARG A 293 14.34 -25.40 6.75
C ARG A 293 14.42 -25.96 5.32
N ARG A 294 13.37 -26.65 4.85
CA ARG A 294 13.32 -27.10 3.45
C ARG A 294 13.26 -25.94 2.46
N ARG A 295 12.51 -24.87 2.77
CA ARG A 295 12.47 -23.64 1.96
C ARG A 295 13.82 -22.92 1.93
N ALA A 296 14.54 -22.91 3.05
CA ALA A 296 15.90 -22.37 3.08
C ALA A 296 16.86 -23.21 2.22
N ALA A 297 16.72 -24.54 2.23
CA ALA A 297 17.50 -25.41 1.34
C ALA A 297 17.23 -25.13 -0.14
N GLU A 298 15.95 -25.06 -0.53
CA GLU A 298 15.55 -24.66 -1.88
C GLU A 298 16.14 -23.30 -2.27
N ALA A 299 16.09 -22.33 -1.35
CA ALA A 299 16.63 -21.00 -1.60
C ALA A 299 18.15 -21.01 -1.82
N MET A 300 18.90 -21.85 -1.08
CA MET A 300 20.33 -22.04 -1.32
C MET A 300 20.61 -22.58 -2.71
N ASP A 301 19.81 -23.56 -3.16
CA ASP A 301 19.93 -24.17 -4.49
C ASP A 301 19.62 -23.13 -5.58
N VAL A 302 18.54 -22.35 -5.44
CA VAL A 302 18.16 -21.27 -6.37
C VAL A 302 19.24 -20.18 -6.43
N LEU A 303 19.84 -19.82 -5.31
CA LEU A 303 20.89 -18.81 -5.22
C LEU A 303 22.26 -19.33 -5.69
N GLY A 304 22.46 -20.65 -5.74
CA GLY A 304 23.75 -21.27 -6.03
C GLY A 304 24.80 -21.01 -4.95
N VAL A 305 24.39 -20.97 -3.68
CA VAL A 305 25.26 -20.70 -2.52
C VAL A 305 25.40 -21.93 -1.63
N LEU A 306 26.57 -22.08 -1.00
CA LEU A 306 26.83 -23.18 -0.08
C LEU A 306 26.28 -22.87 1.33
N PRO A 307 25.91 -23.90 2.12
CA PRO A 307 25.46 -23.71 3.51
C PRO A 307 26.47 -22.95 4.39
N SER A 308 27.76 -23.01 4.08
CA SER A 308 28.80 -22.27 4.82
C SER A 308 28.84 -20.77 4.51
N GLN A 309 28.17 -20.32 3.46
CA GLN A 309 28.16 -18.93 3.00
C GLN A 309 26.90 -18.18 3.49
N VAL A 310 25.95 -18.89 4.10
CA VAL A 310 24.67 -18.32 4.48
C VAL A 310 24.31 -18.65 5.92
N ASP A 311 23.57 -17.75 6.55
CA ASP A 311 22.81 -18.06 7.75
C ASP A 311 21.35 -18.36 7.40
N VAL A 312 20.69 -19.14 8.25
CA VAL A 312 19.25 -19.35 8.17
C VAL A 312 18.60 -18.82 9.45
N GLU A 313 17.76 -17.81 9.29
CA GLU A 313 16.99 -17.21 10.39
C GLU A 313 15.53 -17.67 10.26
N LEU A 314 15.13 -18.61 11.12
CA LEU A 314 13.74 -19.08 11.15
C LEU A 314 12.82 -18.01 11.72
N THR A 315 11.69 -17.80 11.07
CA THR A 315 10.69 -16.82 11.52
C THR A 315 9.67 -17.47 12.44
N PRO A 316 9.20 -16.76 13.49
CA PRO A 316 8.10 -17.25 14.30
C PRO A 316 6.86 -17.47 13.43
N VAL A 317 6.20 -18.61 13.63
CA VAL A 317 4.94 -18.91 12.96
C VAL A 317 3.87 -17.90 13.37
N PRO A 318 3.13 -17.28 12.42
CA PRO A 318 2.02 -16.40 12.73
C PRO A 318 1.00 -17.09 13.64
N LYS A 319 0.56 -16.41 14.71
CA LYS A 319 -0.45 -16.96 15.63
C LYS A 319 -1.84 -17.09 15.00
N ALA A 320 -2.13 -16.26 14.01
CA ALA A 320 -3.41 -16.24 13.30
C ALA A 320 -3.18 -16.58 11.83
N VAL A 321 -4.06 -17.40 11.28
CA VAL A 321 -4.13 -17.67 9.85
C VAL A 321 -4.63 -16.41 9.14
N ALA A 322 -3.93 -16.01 8.09
CA ALA A 322 -4.33 -14.85 7.32
C ALA A 322 -5.64 -15.10 6.56
N THR A 323 -6.46 -14.07 6.45
CA THR A 323 -7.86 -14.20 6.03
C THR A 323 -8.01 -14.21 4.52
N THR A 324 -7.05 -13.65 3.78
CA THR A 324 -7.08 -13.61 2.32
C THR A 324 -5.97 -14.48 1.71
N PRO A 325 -6.18 -14.99 0.47
CA PRO A 325 -5.18 -15.83 -0.20
C PRO A 325 -3.86 -15.10 -0.49
N MET A 326 -3.92 -13.79 -0.73
CA MET A 326 -2.73 -12.97 -0.97
C MET A 326 -1.86 -12.88 0.29
N GLU A 327 -2.48 -12.63 1.43
CA GLU A 327 -1.77 -12.56 2.72
C GLU A 327 -1.08 -13.88 3.05
N ARG A 328 -1.75 -15.00 2.80
CA ARG A 328 -1.19 -16.33 3.05
C ARG A 328 0.00 -16.63 2.15
N ILE A 329 -0.07 -16.29 0.86
CA ILE A 329 1.06 -16.46 -0.06
C ILE A 329 2.24 -15.61 0.38
N GLU A 330 2.00 -14.38 0.81
CA GLU A 330 3.06 -13.52 1.28
C GLU A 330 3.74 -14.01 2.56
N GLN A 331 2.95 -14.55 3.50
CA GLN A 331 3.48 -15.24 4.68
C GLN A 331 4.28 -16.50 4.30
N ARG A 332 4.07 -17.07 3.12
CA ARG A 332 4.84 -18.19 2.56
C ARG A 332 5.92 -17.69 1.60
N SER A 333 6.75 -16.76 2.05
CA SER A 333 7.87 -16.22 1.27
C SER A 333 9.21 -16.75 1.75
N VAL A 334 10.23 -16.57 0.91
CA VAL A 334 11.62 -16.62 1.33
C VAL A 334 12.24 -15.27 1.07
N ARG A 335 12.80 -14.67 2.12
CA ARG A 335 13.48 -13.38 2.05
C ARG A 335 14.96 -13.56 2.27
N VAL A 336 15.74 -12.61 1.77
CA VAL A 336 17.19 -12.60 1.89
C VAL A 336 17.61 -11.25 2.45
N ARG A 337 18.52 -11.28 3.42
CA ARG A 337 19.18 -10.09 3.97
C ARG A 337 20.66 -10.15 3.61
N ILE A 338 21.19 -9.05 3.07
CA ILE A 338 22.60 -8.92 2.73
C ILE A 338 23.25 -8.02 3.79
N THR A 339 24.29 -8.51 4.45
CA THR A 339 25.05 -7.75 5.45
C THR A 339 26.51 -7.67 5.00
N ASP A 340 26.98 -6.46 4.70
CA ASP A 340 28.38 -6.24 4.40
C ASP A 340 29.21 -6.57 5.63
N VAL A 341 30.24 -7.41 5.45
CA VAL A 341 31.25 -7.62 6.48
C VAL A 341 32.06 -6.33 6.52
N ARG A 342 31.90 -5.54 7.60
CA ARG A 342 32.76 -4.37 7.80
C ARG A 342 34.22 -4.85 7.85
N PRO A 343 35.14 -4.21 7.11
CA PRO A 343 36.55 -4.57 7.14
C PRO A 343 37.16 -4.42 8.53
#